data_AF-A0A962WIP8-F1
#
_entry.id   AF-A0A962WIP8-F1
#
_cell.length_a   1.000
_cell.length_b   1.000
_cell.length_c   1.000
_cell.angle_alpha   90.00
_cell.angle_beta   90.00
_cell.angle_gamma   90.00
#
_symmetry.space_group_name_H-M   'P 1'
#
loop_
_entity.id
_entity.type
_entity.pdbx_description
1 polymer ?
#
loop_
_entity_poly.entity_id
_entity_poly.type
_entity_poly.pdbx_seq_one_letter_code
_entity_poly.pdbx_strand_id
1 'polypeptide(L)' 'FKRFKITEEDWRNRKRWNEYELAVSDMVLRTSTEIAPWTLIAGNDKRYARLQVLKSFCERIEQALDRKRGKS' A
#
# COMPACT_ATOMS: atom_id res chain seq x y z
N PHE A 1 -26.87 -1.01 11.57
CA PHE A 1 -25.61 -0.85 12.34
C PHE A 1 -24.80 0.33 11.80
N LYS A 2 -24.32 1.25 12.67
CA LYS A 2 -23.53 2.43 12.27
C LYS A 2 -22.09 2.01 11.94
N ARG A 3 -21.79 1.83 10.66
CA ARG A 3 -20.53 1.27 10.09
C ARG A 3 -19.26 2.11 10.33
N PHE A 4 -19.40 3.28 10.94
CA PHE A 4 -18.36 4.29 11.12
C PHE A 4 -17.99 4.55 12.59
N LYS A 5 -18.60 3.81 13.54
CA LYS A 5 -18.24 3.95 14.95
C LYS A 5 -16.88 3.31 15.20
N ILE A 6 -15.98 4.09 15.79
CA ILE A 6 -14.70 3.62 16.35
C ILE A 6 -15.02 2.65 17.49
N THR A 7 -14.35 1.50 17.48
CA THR A 7 -14.51 0.42 18.46
C THR A 7 -13.41 0.47 19.54
N GLU A 8 -13.55 -0.30 20.62
CA GLU A 8 -12.49 -0.41 21.64
C GLU A 8 -11.19 -1.01 21.07
N GLU A 9 -11.33 -1.88 20.06
CA GLU A 9 -10.20 -2.48 19.36
C GLU A 9 -9.39 -1.43 18.58
N ASP A 10 -10.06 -0.49 17.91
CA ASP A 10 -9.39 0.63 17.22
C ASP A 10 -8.55 1.48 18.18
N TRP A 11 -9.04 1.70 19.42
CA TRP A 11 -8.28 2.40 20.45
C TRP A 11 -7.08 1.61 20.96
N ARG A 12 -7.21 0.29 21.12
CA ARG A 12 -6.09 -0.60 21.48
C ARG A 12 -5.01 -0.59 20.38
N ASN A 13 -5.42 -0.71 19.12
CA ASN A 13 -4.51 -0.67 17.97
C ASN A 13 -3.82 0.70 17.87
N ARG A 14 -4.54 1.79 18.12
CA ARG A 14 -3.97 3.15 18.12
C ARG A 14 -2.92 3.37 19.20
N LYS A 15 -3.06 2.76 20.39
CA LYS A 15 -2.02 2.80 21.44
C LYS A 15 -0.70 2.15 21.02
N ARG A 16 -0.74 1.22 20.05
CA ARG A 16 0.41 0.49 19.53
C ARG A 16 0.95 1.07 18.22
N TRP A 17 0.68 2.34 17.94
CA TRP A 17 1.08 2.99 16.68
C TRP A 17 2.56 2.77 16.32
N ASN A 18 3.46 2.98 17.29
CA ASN A 18 4.89 2.84 17.08
C ASN A 18 5.30 1.38 16.75
N GLU A 19 4.62 0.38 17.34
CA GLU A 19 4.86 -1.03 17.03
C GLU A 19 4.43 -1.36 15.60
N TYR A 20 3.29 -0.82 15.15
CA TYR A 20 2.83 -0.99 13.78
C TYR A 20 3.74 -0.30 12.76
N GLU A 21 4.26 0.88 13.08
CA GLU A 21 5.20 1.60 12.21
C GLU A 21 6.47 0.77 11.96
N LEU A 22 7.06 0.23 13.04
CA LEU A 22 8.23 -0.65 12.95
C LEU A 22 7.91 -1.94 12.18
N ALA A 23 6.79 -2.59 12.49
CA ALA A 23 6.38 -3.83 11.82
C ALA A 23 6.15 -3.62 10.31
N VAL A 24 5.55 -2.49 9.90
CA VAL A 24 5.35 -2.15 8.49
C VAL A 24 6.69 -1.88 7.81
N SER A 25 7.61 -1.17 8.47
CA SER A 25 8.96 -0.93 7.94
C SER A 25 9.70 -2.25 7.69
N ASP A 26 9.69 -3.15 8.68
CA ASP A 26 10.29 -4.48 8.57
C ASP A 26 9.64 -5.32 7.47
N MET A 27 8.30 -5.28 7.37
CA MET A 27 7.56 -5.98 6.33
C MET A 27 8.01 -5.51 4.94
N VAL A 28 8.05 -4.20 4.70
CA VAL A 28 8.46 -3.65 3.39
C VAL A 28 9.91 -4.01 3.10
N LEU A 29 10.81 -3.84 4.07
CA LEU A 29 12.23 -4.17 3.91
C LEU A 29 12.45 -5.65 3.55
N ARG A 30 11.72 -6.55 4.19
CA ARG A 30 11.93 -8.01 4.05
C ARG A 30 11.17 -8.63 2.88
N THR A 31 10.08 -8.01 2.43
CA THR A 31 9.15 -8.63 1.47
C THR A 31 8.97 -7.87 0.17
N SER A 32 9.49 -6.64 0.06
CA SER A 32 9.51 -5.91 -1.21
C SER A 32 10.57 -6.50 -2.13
N THR A 33 10.14 -7.38 -3.02
CA THR A 33 11.01 -8.10 -3.96
C THR A 33 10.85 -7.56 -5.38
N GLU A 34 11.78 -7.89 -6.29
CA GLU A 34 11.71 -7.47 -7.70
C GLU A 34 10.41 -7.92 -8.39
N ILE A 35 9.95 -9.14 -8.07
CA ILE A 35 8.74 -9.72 -8.66
C ILE A 35 7.46 -9.14 -8.03
N ALA A 36 7.52 -8.75 -6.76
CA ALA A 36 6.40 -8.23 -5.98
C ALA A 36 6.85 -7.05 -5.10
N PRO A 37 7.05 -5.85 -5.69
CA PRO A 37 7.46 -4.67 -4.95
C PRO A 37 6.30 -4.07 -4.16
N TRP A 38 6.59 -3.52 -2.98
CA TRP A 38 5.65 -2.69 -2.23
C TRP A 38 5.71 -1.23 -2.71
N THR A 39 4.55 -0.60 -2.88
CA THR A 39 4.45 0.84 -3.20
C THR A 39 3.95 1.61 -1.99
N LEU A 40 4.79 2.49 -1.43
CA LEU A 40 4.37 3.40 -0.35
C LEU A 40 3.58 4.59 -0.93
N ILE A 41 2.35 4.77 -0.45
CA ILE A 41 1.47 5.88 -0.85
C ILE A 41 1.18 6.79 0.34
N ALA A 42 1.40 8.10 0.17
CA ALA A 42 1.06 9.08 1.19
C ALA A 42 -0.47 9.19 1.35
N GLY A 43 -0.99 8.72 2.49
CA GLY A 43 -2.43 8.58 2.75
C GLY A 43 -3.14 9.80 3.36
N ASN A 44 -2.41 10.86 3.72
CA ASN A 44 -2.98 12.02 4.42
C ASN A 44 -4.03 12.77 3.58
N ASP A 45 -3.80 12.93 2.28
CA ASP A 45 -4.80 13.42 1.33
C ASP A 45 -5.42 12.26 0.56
N LYS A 46 -6.72 12.03 0.78
CA LYS A 46 -7.47 10.93 0.15
C LYS A 46 -7.60 11.06 -1.37
N ARG A 47 -7.69 12.28 -1.92
CA ARG A 47 -7.79 12.49 -3.37
C ARG A 47 -6.45 12.16 -4.03
N TYR A 48 -5.37 12.67 -3.45
CA TYR A 48 -4.01 12.37 -3.89
C TYR A 48 -3.73 10.86 -3.83
N ALA A 49 -3.98 10.23 -2.69
CA ALA A 49 -3.72 8.80 -2.51
C ALA A 49 -4.46 7.93 -3.55
N ARG A 50 -5.72 8.24 -3.86
CA ARG A 50 -6.48 7.52 -4.89
C ARG A 50 -5.87 7.65 -6.27
N LEU A 51 -5.45 8.85 -6.66
CA LEU A 51 -4.81 9.07 -7.95
C LEU A 51 -3.47 8.35 -8.06
N GLN A 52 -2.67 8.38 -7.00
CA GLN A 52 -1.38 7.67 -6.97
C GLN A 52 -1.57 6.15 -7.08
N VAL A 53 -2.52 5.57 -6.35
CA VAL A 53 -2.81 4.13 -6.45
C VAL A 53 -3.21 3.74 -7.87
N LEU A 54 -4.13 4.48 -8.50
CA LEU A 54 -4.56 4.19 -9.88
C LEU A 54 -3.40 4.33 -10.86
N LYS A 55 -2.59 5.39 -10.72
CA LYS A 55 -1.43 5.62 -11.57
C LYS A 55 -0.42 4.46 -11.48
N SER A 56 0.01 4.11 -10.25
CA SER A 56 0.97 3.02 -10.05
C SER A 56 0.44 1.67 -10.55
N PHE A 57 -0.87 1.43 -10.43
CA PHE A 57 -1.50 0.22 -10.95
C PHE A 57 -1.45 0.15 -12.48
N CYS A 58 -1.88 1.22 -13.17
CA CYS A 58 -1.83 1.29 -14.63
C CYS A 58 -0.40 1.15 -15.16
N GLU A 59 0.55 1.89 -14.60
CA GLU A 59 1.97 1.83 -14.98
C GLU A 59 2.52 0.40 -14.85
N ARG A 60 2.16 -0.32 -13.79
CA ARG A 60 2.63 -1.70 -13.58
C ARG A 60 2.04 -2.67 -14.61
N ILE A 61 0.78 -2.47 -15.00
CA ILE A 61 0.14 -3.28 -16.05
C ILE A 61 0.78 -2.99 -17.41
N GLU A 62 0.97 -1.72 -17.75
CA GLU A 62 1.60 -1.30 -19.01
C GLU A 62 3.00 -1.90 -19.14
N GLN A 63 3.84 -1.77 -18.10
CA GLN A 63 5.17 -2.39 -18.06
C GLN A 63 5.12 -3.92 -18.25
N ALA A 64 4.15 -4.59 -17.65
CA ALA A 64 3.99 -6.04 -17.78
C ALA A 64 3.58 -6.44 -19.21
N LEU A 65 2.73 -5.64 -19.86
CA LEU A 65 2.32 -5.85 -21.25
C LEU A 65 3.47 -5.58 -22.22
N ASP A 66 4.23 -4.51 -22.03
CA ASP A 66 5.38 -4.19 -22.88
C ASP A 66 6.51 -5.22 -22.74
N ARG A 67 6.77 -5.71 -21.52
CA ARG A 67 7.68 -6.83 -21.29
C ARG A 67 7.25 -8.10 -22.02
N LYS A 68 5.94 -8.34 -22.17
CA LYS A 68 5.43 -9.47 -22.97
C LYS A 68 5.59 -9.22 -24.47
N ARG A 69 5.36 -8.00 -24.96
CA ARG A 69 5.47 -7.63 -26.37
C ARG A 69 6.92 -7.66 -26.89
N GLY A 70 7.89 -7.26 -26.07
CA GLY A 70 9.33 -7.28 -26.40
C GLY A 70 10.01 -8.65 -26.29
N LYS A 71 9.26 -9.72 -25.96
CA LYS A 71 9.75 -11.10 -25.90
C LYS A 71 9.44 -11.91 -27.18
N SER A 72 9.09 -11.24 -28.28
CA SER A 72 8.96 -11.87 -29.60
C SER A 72 10.29 -11.93 -30.33
#